data_AF-X1RBW3-F1
#
_entry.id   AF-X1RBW3-F1
#
_cell.length_a   1.000
_cell.length_b   1.000
_cell.length_c   1.000
_cell.angle_alpha   90.00
_cell.angle_beta   90.00
_cell.angle_gamma   90.00
#
_symmetry.space_group_name_H-M   'P 1'
#
loop_
_entity.id
_entity.type
_entity.pdbx_description
1 polymer ?
#
loop_
_entity_poly.entity_id
_entity_poly.type
_entity_poly.pdbx_seq_one_letter_code
_entity_poly.pdbx_strand_id
1 'polypeptide(L)'
;GKLGGFKLIGESNYLDIKGAKDYIFGDEIKTKGIRKDAQKIDEDTFRQVQFPGFLGETRTGLRPTYRIIYVEKTLTRKYYKGEVLPGGKVVPFELKDNIMVE
;
A
#
# COMPACT_ATOMS: atom_id res chain seq x y z
N GLY A 1 -0.04 -28.98 -7.72
CA GLY A 1 0.90 -28.49 -6.68
C GLY A 1 0.63 -29.21 -5.39
N LYS A 2 1.65 -29.41 -4.53
CA LYS A 2 1.49 -29.97 -3.18
C LYS A 2 1.14 -28.86 -2.19
N LEU A 3 0.32 -29.14 -1.19
CA LEU A 3 0.05 -28.22 -0.08
C LEU A 3 1.37 -27.89 0.64
N GLY A 4 1.61 -26.61 0.91
CA GLY A 4 2.89 -26.13 1.49
C GLY A 4 4.06 -26.03 0.51
N GLY A 5 3.87 -26.43 -0.77
CA GLY A 5 4.87 -26.26 -1.81
C GLY A 5 4.82 -24.86 -2.44
N PHE A 6 5.95 -24.41 -2.98
CA PHE A 6 6.01 -23.21 -3.81
C PHE A 6 5.35 -23.45 -5.17
N LYS A 7 4.64 -22.43 -5.65
CA LYS A 7 4.06 -22.38 -6.99
C LYS A 7 4.55 -21.11 -7.66
N LEU A 8 5.09 -21.24 -8.88
CA LEU A 8 5.31 -20.10 -9.75
C LEU A 8 3.95 -19.54 -10.20
N ILE A 9 3.68 -18.28 -9.86
CA ILE A 9 2.41 -17.60 -10.15
C ILE A 9 2.55 -16.50 -11.21
N GLY A 10 3.78 -16.11 -11.55
CA GLY A 10 4.07 -15.08 -12.52
C GLY A 10 5.57 -14.84 -12.65
N GLU A 11 5.97 -14.34 -13.81
CA GLU A 11 7.31 -13.89 -14.15
C GLU A 11 7.18 -12.56 -14.88
N SER A 12 8.15 -11.68 -14.71
CA SER A 12 8.17 -10.36 -15.36
C SER A 12 9.61 -9.90 -15.54
N ASN A 13 9.88 -9.16 -16.62
CA ASN A 13 11.13 -8.47 -16.84
C ASN A 13 11.17 -7.07 -16.19
N TYR A 14 10.07 -6.62 -15.60
CA TYR A 14 9.96 -5.34 -14.91
C TYR A 14 9.34 -5.48 -13.52
N LEU A 15 10.01 -4.89 -12.53
CA LEU A 15 9.58 -4.84 -11.13
C LEU A 15 10.01 -3.50 -10.53
N ASP A 16 9.05 -2.75 -10.02
CA ASP A 16 9.27 -1.54 -9.21
C ASP A 16 8.61 -1.73 -7.83
N ILE A 17 9.40 -1.65 -6.75
CA ILE A 17 8.91 -1.84 -5.38
C ILE A 17 9.01 -0.52 -4.63
N LYS A 18 7.84 0.05 -4.31
CA LYS A 18 7.70 1.30 -3.55
C LYS A 18 7.52 1.05 -2.05
N GLY A 19 7.09 -0.16 -1.68
CA GLY A 19 6.97 -0.59 -0.29
C GLY A 19 6.11 -1.85 -0.12
N ALA A 20 5.74 -2.15 1.12
CA ALA A 20 4.93 -3.34 1.41
C ALA A 20 3.54 -3.28 0.76
N LYS A 21 3.32 -4.17 -0.23
CA LYS A 21 2.11 -4.22 -1.07
C LYS A 21 1.88 -2.96 -1.91
N ASP A 22 2.96 -2.22 -2.21
CA ASP A 22 2.98 -1.09 -3.12
C ASP A 22 4.09 -1.32 -4.16
N TYR A 23 3.72 -1.85 -5.33
CA TYR A 23 4.64 -2.29 -6.37
C TYR A 23 3.99 -2.34 -7.75
N ILE A 24 4.83 -2.32 -8.79
CA ILE A 24 4.48 -2.62 -10.17
C ILE A 24 5.20 -3.92 -10.55
N PHE A 25 4.45 -4.91 -11.03
CA PHE A 25 4.98 -6.19 -11.51
C PHE A 25 4.49 -6.41 -12.94
N GLY A 26 5.34 -6.09 -13.92
CA GLY A 26 4.92 -6.00 -15.32
C GLY A 26 3.82 -4.95 -15.47
N ASP A 27 2.65 -5.36 -15.93
CA ASP A 27 1.45 -4.50 -16.04
C ASP A 27 0.60 -4.47 -14.76
N GLU A 28 0.89 -5.31 -13.76
CA GLU A 28 0.12 -5.35 -12.52
C GLU A 28 0.57 -4.25 -11.55
N ILE A 29 -0.32 -3.30 -11.29
CA ILE A 29 -0.10 -2.25 -10.28
C ILE A 29 -0.83 -2.63 -8.99
N LYS A 30 -0.07 -2.75 -7.90
CA LYS A 30 -0.60 -2.95 -6.55
C LYS A 30 -0.27 -1.73 -5.71
N THR A 31 -1.30 -1.10 -5.15
CA THR A 31 -1.13 0.06 -4.26
C THR A 31 -1.91 -0.18 -2.98
N LYS A 32 -1.20 -0.29 -1.86
CA LYS A 32 -1.81 -0.63 -0.57
C LYS A 32 -2.71 0.50 -0.08
N GLY A 33 -3.93 0.14 0.31
CA GLY A 33 -4.84 1.06 1.00
C GLY A 33 -5.52 2.08 0.08
N ILE A 34 -5.27 2.00 -1.23
CA ILE A 34 -5.97 2.71 -2.29
C ILE A 34 -6.96 1.74 -2.94
N ARG A 35 -8.18 2.20 -3.17
CA ARG A 35 -9.20 1.38 -3.85
C ARG A 35 -8.95 1.33 -5.36
N LYS A 36 -9.46 0.28 -6.01
CA LYS A 36 -9.35 0.12 -7.48
C LYS A 36 -10.09 1.22 -8.25
N ASP A 37 -11.15 1.78 -7.68
CA ASP A 37 -11.98 2.86 -8.23
C ASP A 37 -11.57 4.25 -7.73
N ALA A 38 -10.43 4.36 -7.03
CA ALA A 38 -9.93 5.65 -6.58
C ALA A 38 -9.48 6.50 -7.77
N GLN A 39 -9.77 7.79 -7.71
CA GLN A 39 -9.27 8.77 -8.67
C GLN A 39 -7.84 9.17 -8.28
N LYS A 40 -6.88 8.98 -9.17
CA LYS A 40 -5.52 9.53 -9.01
C LYS A 40 -5.57 11.05 -9.21
N ILE A 41 -5.18 11.82 -8.19
CA ILE A 41 -5.10 13.28 -8.27
C ILE A 41 -3.71 13.67 -8.78
N ASP A 42 -2.67 13.10 -8.17
CA ASP A 42 -1.27 13.28 -8.56
C ASP A 42 -0.49 11.96 -8.36
N GLU A 43 0.83 11.98 -8.45
CA GLU A 43 1.65 10.77 -8.37
C GLU A 43 1.49 9.97 -7.07
N ASP A 44 1.26 10.66 -5.95
CA ASP A 44 1.20 10.08 -4.61
C ASP A 44 -0.18 10.25 -3.94
N THR A 45 -1.06 11.09 -4.48
CA THR A 45 -2.34 11.44 -3.89
C THR A 45 -3.51 10.86 -4.67
N PHE A 46 -4.40 10.19 -3.94
CA PHE A 46 -5.61 9.54 -4.49
C PHE A 46 -6.85 9.99 -3.74
N ARG A 47 -7.91 10.32 -4.48
CA ARG A 47 -9.24 10.59 -3.93
C ARG A 47 -10.07 9.32 -4.03
N GLN A 48 -10.67 8.91 -2.92
CA GLN A 48 -11.53 7.74 -2.89
C GLN A 48 -12.77 7.95 -2.03
N VAL A 49 -13.80 7.17 -2.33
CA VAL A 49 -15.00 7.12 -1.53
C VAL A 49 -14.70 6.51 -0.15
N GLN A 50 -15.20 7.16 0.89
CA GLN A 50 -15.27 6.66 2.25
C GLN A 50 -16.72 6.61 2.70
N PHE A 51 -17.10 5.47 3.27
CA PHE A 51 -18.42 5.23 3.84
C PHE A 51 -18.34 5.54 5.35
N PRO A 52 -19.05 6.57 5.84
CA PRO A 52 -19.13 6.82 7.27
C PRO A 52 -19.68 5.61 8.06
N GLY A 53 -19.06 5.31 9.20
CA GLY A 53 -19.61 4.34 10.13
C GLY A 53 -20.84 4.89 10.87
N PHE A 54 -21.68 4.00 11.40
CA PHE A 54 -22.93 4.36 12.08
C PHE A 54 -22.74 5.40 13.18
N LEU A 55 -21.75 5.22 14.06
CA LEU A 55 -21.46 6.18 15.13
C LEU A 55 -21.05 7.56 14.60
N GLY A 56 -20.35 7.58 13.46
CA GLY A 56 -19.99 8.82 12.77
C GLY A 56 -21.22 9.57 12.28
N GLU A 57 -22.19 8.85 11.68
CA GLU A 57 -23.45 9.44 11.25
C GLU A 57 -24.30 9.96 12.41
N THR A 58 -24.40 9.20 13.50
CA THR A 58 -25.14 9.61 14.70
C THR A 58 -24.59 10.91 15.29
N ARG A 59 -23.26 11.06 15.35
CA ARG A 59 -22.60 12.28 15.86
C ARG A 59 -22.87 13.51 14.99
N THR A 60 -23.06 13.33 13.68
CA THR A 60 -23.34 14.43 12.75
C THR A 60 -24.83 14.77 12.63
N GLY A 61 -25.68 14.10 13.40
CA GLY A 61 -27.14 14.14 13.27
C GLY A 61 -27.63 13.19 12.19
N LEU A 62 -28.46 12.22 12.57
CA LEU A 62 -29.02 11.22 11.65
C LEU A 62 -29.86 11.93 10.57
N ARG A 63 -29.62 11.58 9.31
CA ARG A 63 -30.35 12.09 8.14
C ARG A 63 -31.19 10.98 7.52
N PRO A 64 -32.28 11.33 6.81
CA PRO A 64 -33.06 10.33 6.06
C PRO A 64 -32.25 9.65 4.94
N THR A 65 -31.20 10.30 4.46
CA THR A 65 -30.31 9.82 3.41
C THR A 65 -28.91 9.54 3.93
N TYR A 66 -28.32 8.42 3.53
CA TYR A 66 -26.92 8.10 3.84
C TYR A 66 -25.98 8.94 2.98
N ARG A 67 -25.01 9.62 3.62
CA ARG A 67 -24.02 10.42 2.89
C ARG A 67 -22.79 9.59 2.53
N ILE A 68 -22.35 9.72 1.29
CA ILE A 68 -21.06 9.22 0.84
C ILE A 68 -20.08 10.39 0.87
N ILE A 69 -18.91 10.21 1.47
CA ILE A 69 -17.87 11.24 1.51
C ILE A 69 -16.67 10.83 0.67
N TYR A 70 -15.89 11.82 0.25
CA TYR A 70 -14.61 11.60 -0.39
C TYR A 70 -13.48 11.93 0.59
N VAL A 71 -12.43 11.13 0.55
CA VAL A 71 -11.20 11.36 1.31
C VAL A 71 -10.02 11.31 0.36
N GLU A 72 -9.05 12.17 0.59
CA GLU A 72 -7.76 12.16 -0.10
C GLU A 72 -6.73 11.38 0.72
N LYS A 73 -5.95 10.57 0.04
CA LYS A 73 -4.89 9.75 0.62
C LYS A 73 -3.58 10.04 -0.10
N THR A 74 -2.66 10.67 0.59
CA THR A 74 -1.28 10.86 0.14
C THR A 74 -0.41 9.71 0.63
N LEU A 75 0.25 9.03 -0.31
CA LEU A 75 1.16 7.93 -0.04
C LEU A 75 2.59 8.47 0.06
N THR A 76 3.19 8.38 1.24
CA THR A 76 4.56 8.89 1.42
C THR A 76 5.64 8.03 0.77
N ARG A 77 5.33 6.75 0.48
CA ARG A 77 6.24 5.74 -0.11
C ARG A 77 7.60 5.63 0.59
N LYS A 78 7.70 6.08 1.84
CA LYS A 78 8.88 5.92 2.69
C LYS A 78 8.78 4.60 3.44
N TYR A 79 9.74 3.71 3.21
CA TYR A 79 9.74 2.37 3.78
C TYR A 79 10.72 2.26 4.94
N TYR A 80 10.20 2.30 6.18
CA TYR A 80 11.02 2.28 7.40
C TYR A 80 11.14 0.89 8.04
N LYS A 81 10.86 -0.19 7.31
CA LYS A 81 10.85 -1.53 7.91
C LYS A 81 12.27 -2.07 7.98
N GLY A 82 12.69 -2.32 9.20
CA GLY A 82 14.08 -2.44 9.59
C GLY A 82 14.81 -3.76 9.32
N GLU A 83 16.09 -3.76 9.67
CA GLU A 83 16.90 -4.94 10.03
C GLU A 83 16.59 -5.41 11.45
N VAL A 84 16.65 -6.72 11.67
CA VAL A 84 16.50 -7.33 13.00
C VAL A 84 17.89 -7.58 13.59
N LEU A 85 18.22 -6.90 14.69
CA LEU A 85 19.50 -7.04 15.40
C LEU A 85 19.54 -8.30 16.29
N PRO A 86 20.75 -8.78 16.65
CA PRO A 86 20.90 -9.76 17.73
C PRO A 86 20.22 -9.26 19.01
N GLY A 87 19.25 -10.01 19.53
CA GLY A 87 18.38 -9.60 20.65
C GLY A 87 16.96 -9.18 20.26
N GLY A 88 16.61 -9.19 18.97
CA GLY A 88 15.24 -9.00 18.48
C GLY A 88 14.83 -7.53 18.32
N LYS A 89 15.74 -6.58 18.50
CA LYS A 89 15.50 -5.15 18.25
C LYS A 89 15.46 -4.89 16.75
N VAL A 90 14.47 -4.14 16.27
CA VAL A 90 14.34 -3.75 14.86
C VAL A 90 14.89 -2.33 14.66
N VAL A 91 15.78 -2.11 13.70
CA VAL A 91 16.35 -0.80 13.31
C VAL A 91 16.12 -0.53 11.84
N PRO A 92 15.84 0.70 11.37
CA PRO A 92 15.54 0.97 9.94
C PRO A 92 16.54 0.33 8.97
N PHE A 93 16.04 -0.17 7.83
CA PHE A 93 16.88 -0.77 6.81
C PHE A 93 17.55 0.36 6.02
N GLU A 94 18.88 0.41 6.07
CA GLU A 94 19.67 1.38 5.31
C GLU A 94 20.19 0.69 4.04
N LEU A 95 19.79 1.20 2.88
CA LEU A 95 20.38 0.76 1.62
C LEU A 95 21.82 1.28 1.58
N LYS A 96 22.81 0.39 1.72
CA LYS A 96 24.22 0.74 1.57
C LYS A 96 24.56 0.83 0.08
N ASP A 97 25.11 1.96 -0.36
CA ASP A 97 25.40 2.29 -1.77
C ASP A 97 26.45 1.41 -2.48
N ASN A 98 26.84 0.27 -1.93
CA ASN A 98 27.86 -0.59 -2.52
C ASN A 98 27.23 -1.76 -3.28
N ILE A 99 26.65 -1.48 -4.45
CA ILE A 99 26.47 -2.50 -5.48
C ILE A 99 27.70 -2.44 -6.38
N MET A 100 28.74 -3.20 -6.03
CA MET A 100 29.78 -3.55 -6.99
C MET A 100 29.14 -4.53 -7.97
N VAL A 101 28.93 -4.07 -9.21
CA VAL A 101 28.59 -4.94 -10.34
C VAL A 101 29.92 -5.50 -10.85
N GLU A 102 30.19 -6.78 -10.60
CA GLU A 102 31.16 -7.56 -11.39
C GLU A 102 30.53 -7.99 -12.72
#